data_AF-A0A7V9UJ02-F1
#
_entry.id   AF-A0A7V9UJ02-F1
#
_cell.length_a   1.000
_cell.length_b   1.000
_cell.length_c   1.000
_cell.angle_alpha   90.00
_cell.angle_beta   90.00
_cell.angle_gamma   90.00
#
_symmetry.space_group_name_H-M   'P 1'
#
loop_
_entity.id
_entity.type
_entity.pdbx_description
1 polymer ?
#
loop_
_entity_poly.entity_id
_entity_poly.type
_entity_poly.pdbx_seq_one_letter_code
_entity_poly.pdbx_strand_id
1 'polypeptide(L)'
;MNKIGFSASISLLKQNGSIRANEINVRNWLSEKKIRPADYRDFFAIMKSIGAEGLAEKCWNFASQIDKAHLLAGSRIRKQLLRKVLNSDLSELEQRGELRFELAELEAKPLLALRVVRVSEQTTAISSNQVNKLFELEEDKWLG
;
A
#
# COMPACT_ATOMS: atom_id res chain seq x y z
N MET A 1 -23.20 -1.61 -20.86
CA MET A 1 -22.06 -0.83 -20.34
C MET A 1 -20.96 -0.81 -21.39
N ASN A 2 -20.76 0.32 -22.08
CA ASN A 2 -19.70 0.45 -23.09
C ASN A 2 -18.33 0.36 -22.41
N LYS A 3 -17.49 -0.60 -22.81
CA LYS A 3 -16.10 -0.67 -22.38
C LYS A 3 -15.34 0.47 -23.05
N ILE A 4 -15.19 1.59 -22.34
CA ILE A 4 -14.34 2.70 -22.76
C ILE A 4 -12.88 2.26 -22.53
N GLY A 5 -12.05 2.35 -23.58
CA GLY A 5 -10.61 2.07 -23.46
C GLY A 5 -9.90 3.10 -22.56
N PHE A 6 -8.74 2.74 -22.01
CA PHE A 6 -8.00 3.54 -21.02
C PHE A 6 -7.81 5.02 -21.43
N SER A 7 -7.50 5.26 -22.71
CA SER A 7 -7.36 6.60 -23.29
C SER A 7 -8.65 7.42 -23.20
N ALA A 8 -9.78 6.81 -23.57
CA ALA A 8 -11.06 7.50 -23.54
C ALA A 8 -11.57 7.71 -22.09
N SER A 9 -11.23 6.83 -21.14
CA SER A 9 -11.48 7.06 -19.71
C SER A 9 -10.69 8.26 -19.18
N ILE A 10 -9.42 8.41 -19.57
CA ILE A 10 -8.61 9.58 -19.20
C ILE A 10 -9.22 10.86 -19.77
N SER A 11 -9.62 10.85 -21.04
CA SER A 11 -10.27 12.01 -21.67
C SER A 11 -11.56 12.39 -20.96
N LEU A 12 -12.41 11.42 -20.63
CA LEU A 12 -13.65 11.64 -19.88
C LEU A 12 -13.37 12.25 -18.49
N LEU A 13 -12.39 11.72 -17.76
CA LEU A 13 -12.00 12.24 -16.45
C LEU A 13 -11.52 13.70 -16.55
N LYS A 14 -10.71 14.03 -17.57
CA LYS A 14 -10.27 15.42 -17.81
C LYS A 14 -11.44 16.35 -18.13
N GLN A 15 -12.37 15.91 -19.00
CA GLN A 15 -13.59 16.68 -19.30
C GLN A 15 -14.45 16.91 -18.05
N ASN A 16 -14.45 15.94 -17.13
CA ASN A 16 -15.13 16.05 -15.83
C ASN A 16 -14.34 16.85 -14.77
N GLY A 17 -13.18 17.42 -15.12
CA GLY A 17 -12.42 18.32 -14.26
C GLY A 17 -11.24 17.68 -13.50
N SER A 18 -10.87 16.43 -13.80
CA SER A 18 -9.66 15.83 -13.23
C SER A 18 -8.41 16.57 -13.71
N ILE A 19 -7.54 16.91 -12.77
CA ILE A 19 -6.28 17.62 -13.04
C ILE A 19 -5.09 16.68 -13.19
N ARG A 20 -5.20 15.44 -12.71
CA ARG A 20 -4.09 14.46 -12.69
C ARG A 20 -4.41 13.18 -13.45
N ALA A 21 -5.53 13.11 -14.18
CA ALA A 21 -5.84 11.95 -15.02
C ALA A 21 -4.75 11.71 -16.07
N ASN A 22 -4.00 10.64 -15.85
CA ASN A 22 -3.07 10.03 -16.79
C ASN A 22 -3.07 8.51 -16.54
N GLU A 23 -2.40 7.76 -17.41
CA GLU A 23 -2.43 6.30 -17.33
C GLU A 23 -1.98 5.77 -15.96
N ILE A 24 -0.84 6.26 -15.46
CA ILE A 24 -0.26 5.82 -14.20
C ILE A 24 -1.22 6.11 -13.03
N ASN A 25 -1.78 7.31 -12.97
CA ASN A 25 -2.67 7.71 -11.89
C ASN A 25 -3.99 6.94 -11.93
N VAL A 26 -4.59 6.75 -13.11
CA VAL A 26 -5.81 5.95 -13.24
C VAL A 26 -5.57 4.50 -12.83
N ARG A 27 -4.44 3.89 -13.23
CA ARG A 27 -4.06 2.55 -12.76
C ARG A 27 -3.92 2.50 -11.24
N ASN A 28 -3.27 3.50 -10.65
CA ASN A 28 -3.10 3.58 -9.19
C ASN A 28 -4.45 3.76 -8.46
N TRP A 29 -5.36 4.56 -9.00
CA TRP A 29 -6.70 4.77 -8.43
C TRP A 29 -7.58 3.52 -8.51
N LEU A 30 -7.35 2.65 -9.49
CA LEU A 30 -8.03 1.35 -9.61
C LEU A 30 -7.44 0.27 -8.70
N SER A 31 -6.30 0.51 -8.06
CA SER A 31 -5.68 -0.49 -7.18
C SER A 31 -6.40 -0.59 -5.84
N GLU A 32 -6.51 -1.81 -5.30
CA GLU A 32 -7.10 -2.08 -3.98
C GLU A 32 -6.37 -1.36 -2.83
N LYS A 33 -5.12 -0.94 -3.06
CA LYS A 33 -4.30 -0.20 -2.08
C LYS A 33 -4.71 1.28 -1.97
N LYS A 34 -5.58 1.78 -2.85
CA LYS A 34 -5.95 3.18 -2.90
C LYS A 34 -7.42 3.37 -2.53
N ILE A 35 -7.66 4.03 -1.40
CA ILE A 35 -9.02 4.37 -0.94
C ILE A 35 -9.65 5.45 -1.84
N ARG A 36 -8.85 6.45 -2.27
CA ARG A 36 -9.27 7.54 -3.16
C ARG A 36 -8.08 8.28 -3.80
N PRO A 37 -8.27 9.06 -4.88
CA PRO A 37 -7.30 10.06 -5.30
C PRO A 37 -6.97 11.07 -4.19
N ALA A 38 -5.80 11.68 -4.27
CA ALA A 38 -5.35 12.66 -3.28
C ALA A 38 -6.10 14.00 -3.39
N ASP A 39 -6.44 14.43 -4.61
CA ASP A 39 -7.13 15.69 -4.90
C ASP A 39 -8.63 15.45 -5.06
N TYR A 40 -9.45 16.34 -4.48
CA TYR A 40 -10.91 16.23 -4.54
C TYR A 40 -11.42 16.33 -5.97
N ARG A 41 -10.80 17.12 -6.85
CA ARG A 41 -11.22 17.27 -8.24
C ARG A 41 -11.09 15.98 -9.02
N ASP A 42 -10.03 15.21 -8.77
CA ASP A 42 -9.85 13.89 -9.37
C ASP A 42 -10.91 12.91 -8.87
N PHE A 43 -11.19 12.92 -7.55
CA PHE A 43 -12.25 12.09 -6.98
C PHE A 43 -13.64 12.47 -7.51
N PHE A 44 -13.96 13.75 -7.55
CA PHE A 44 -15.23 14.26 -8.07
C PHE A 44 -15.41 13.91 -9.54
N ALA A 45 -14.36 14.04 -10.36
CA ALA A 45 -14.40 13.64 -11.77
C ALA A 45 -14.68 12.15 -11.96
N ILE A 46 -14.14 11.28 -11.09
CA ILE A 46 -14.46 9.85 -11.06
C ILE A 46 -15.95 9.65 -10.70
N MET A 47 -16.43 10.27 -9.62
CA MET A 47 -17.83 10.15 -9.19
C MET A 47 -18.80 10.63 -10.27
N LYS A 48 -18.50 11.76 -10.92
CA LYS A 48 -19.28 12.28 -12.05
C LYS A 48 -19.25 11.35 -13.27
N SER A 49 -18.13 10.69 -13.55
CA SER A 49 -18.03 9.74 -14.67
C SER A 49 -18.94 8.51 -14.53
N ILE A 50 -19.33 8.18 -13.29
CA ILE A 50 -20.25 7.08 -12.97
C ILE A 50 -21.66 7.56 -12.59
N GLY A 51 -21.96 8.86 -12.75
CA GLY A 51 -23.28 9.45 -12.43
C GLY A 51 -23.59 9.52 -10.93
N ALA A 52 -22.57 9.56 -10.08
CA ALA A 52 -22.69 9.58 -8.61
C ALA A 52 -22.21 10.90 -7.99
N GLU A 53 -22.18 12.00 -8.75
CA GLU A 53 -21.71 13.31 -8.29
C GLU A 53 -22.44 13.82 -7.04
N GLY A 54 -23.73 13.53 -6.88
CA GLY A 54 -24.52 13.89 -5.70
C GLY A 54 -24.06 13.21 -4.41
N LEU A 55 -23.29 12.11 -4.51
CA LEU A 55 -22.70 11.40 -3.37
C LEU A 55 -21.24 11.77 -3.14
N ALA A 56 -20.64 12.58 -4.01
CA ALA A 56 -19.19 12.79 -4.01
C ALA A 56 -18.67 13.36 -2.69
N GLU A 57 -19.33 14.38 -2.13
CA GLU A 57 -18.90 14.98 -0.87
C GLU A 57 -18.98 13.99 0.31
N LYS A 58 -20.09 13.24 0.39
CA LYS A 58 -20.30 12.22 1.43
C LYS A 58 -19.24 11.11 1.34
N CYS A 59 -19.01 10.57 0.15
CA CYS A 59 -18.00 9.52 -0.06
C CYS A 59 -16.58 10.04 0.18
N TRP A 60 -16.28 11.27 -0.23
CA TRP A 60 -14.99 11.91 0.05
C TRP A 60 -14.72 12.03 1.55
N ASN A 61 -15.73 12.43 2.32
CA ASN A 61 -15.61 12.56 3.77
C ASN A 61 -15.37 11.20 4.44
N PHE A 62 -16.09 10.15 4.04
CA PHE A 62 -15.82 8.80 4.56
C PHE A 62 -14.45 8.28 4.16
N ALA A 63 -14.09 8.39 2.88
CA ALA A 63 -12.78 7.97 2.38
C ALA A 63 -11.64 8.71 3.12
N SER A 64 -11.82 10.01 3.41
CA SER A 64 -10.85 10.78 4.19
C SER A 64 -10.78 10.36 5.66
N GLN A 65 -11.89 9.96 6.28
CA GLN A 65 -11.88 9.42 7.63
C GLN A 65 -11.15 8.06 7.69
N ILE A 66 -11.42 7.17 6.72
CA ILE A 66 -10.75 5.87 6.61
C ILE A 66 -9.24 6.06 6.40
N ASP A 67 -8.84 6.96 5.49
CA ASP A 67 -7.44 7.27 5.23
C ASP A 67 -6.73 7.81 6.48
N LYS A 68 -7.38 8.75 7.21
CA LYS A 68 -6.86 9.26 8.49
C LYS A 68 -6.71 8.16 9.52
N ALA A 69 -7.70 7.29 9.67
CA ALA A 69 -7.66 6.17 10.62
C ALA A 69 -6.50 5.22 10.29
N HIS A 70 -6.30 4.88 9.01
CA HIS A 70 -5.16 4.07 8.58
C HIS A 70 -3.81 4.72 8.86
N LEU A 71 -3.66 6.02 8.57
CA LEU A 71 -2.43 6.76 8.86
C LEU A 71 -2.12 6.80 10.36
N LEU A 72 -3.14 7.02 11.19
CA LEU A 72 -3.00 7.01 12.65
C LEU A 72 -2.64 5.62 13.18
N ALA A 73 -3.30 4.57 12.68
CA ALA A 73 -2.99 3.19 13.03
C ALA A 73 -1.55 2.82 12.65
N GLY A 74 -1.12 3.15 11.43
CA GLY A 74 0.25 2.94 10.97
C GLY A 74 1.29 3.71 11.80
N SER A 75 0.99 4.97 12.16
CA SER A 75 1.85 5.76 13.05
C SER A 75 1.98 5.13 14.44
N ARG A 76 0.87 4.63 15.01
CA ARG A 76 0.86 3.96 16.32
C ARG A 76 1.64 2.65 16.29
N ILE A 77 1.42 1.81 15.26
CA ILE A 77 2.19 0.57 15.04
C ILE A 77 3.68 0.88 14.96
N ARG A 78 4.08 1.86 14.13
CA ARG A 78 5.49 2.26 13.99
C ARG A 78 6.10 2.69 15.32
N LYS A 79 5.41 3.53 16.10
CA LYS A 79 5.90 4.00 17.41
C LYS A 79 6.10 2.85 18.39
N GLN A 80 5.17 1.90 18.46
CA GLN A 80 5.29 0.74 19.35
C GLN A 80 6.40 -0.20 18.90
N LEU A 81 6.52 -0.46 17.59
CA LEU A 81 7.59 -1.30 17.06
C LEU A 81 8.96 -0.71 17.37
N LEU A 82 9.15 0.60 17.15
CA LEU A 82 10.42 1.29 17.48
C LEU A 82 10.75 1.17 18.97
N ARG A 83 9.76 1.37 19.85
CA ARG A 83 9.95 1.21 21.30
C ARG A 83 10.32 -0.22 21.68
N LYS A 84 9.71 -1.22 21.05
CA LYS A 84 10.06 -2.63 21.31
C LYS A 84 11.46 -2.94 20.84
N VAL A 85 11.80 -2.61 19.60
CA VAL A 85 13.14 -2.82 19.05
C VAL A 85 14.22 -2.19 19.92
N LEU A 86 14.03 -0.95 20.39
CA LEU A 86 15.00 -0.24 21.24
C LEU A 86 15.20 -0.87 22.62
N ASN A 87 14.22 -1.64 23.12
CA ASN A 87 14.24 -2.23 24.46
C ASN A 87 14.38 -3.75 24.43
N SER A 88 14.45 -4.36 23.25
CA SER A 88 14.56 -5.80 23.08
C SER A 88 16.01 -6.23 22.99
N ASP A 89 16.32 -7.38 23.59
CA ASP A 89 17.55 -8.09 23.29
C ASP A 89 17.47 -8.63 21.85
N LEU A 90 18.39 -8.18 21.00
CA LEU A 90 18.46 -8.59 19.59
C LEU A 90 19.30 -9.85 19.38
N SER A 91 19.83 -10.47 20.44
CA SER A 91 20.63 -11.70 20.35
C SER A 91 19.91 -12.82 19.60
N GLU A 92 18.58 -12.96 19.75
CA GLU A 92 17.80 -13.94 18.98
C GLU A 92 17.80 -13.64 17.47
N LEU A 93 17.69 -12.36 17.09
CA LEU A 93 17.75 -11.94 15.69
C LEU A 93 19.14 -12.20 15.11
N GLU A 94 20.20 -12.02 15.91
CA GLU A 94 21.57 -12.34 15.50
C GLU A 94 21.79 -13.84 15.32
N GLN A 95 21.32 -14.65 16.27
CA GLN A 95 21.52 -16.11 16.30
C GLN A 95 20.66 -16.86 15.30
N ARG A 96 19.38 -16.48 15.16
CA ARG A 96 18.39 -17.22 14.36
C ARG A 96 18.04 -16.55 13.05
N GLY A 97 18.43 -15.29 12.86
CA GLY A 97 18.09 -14.50 11.67
C GLY A 97 16.64 -14.00 11.64
N GLU A 98 15.82 -14.35 12.63
CA GLU A 98 14.45 -13.87 12.77
C GLU A 98 14.09 -13.55 14.22
N LEU A 99 13.18 -12.59 14.40
CA LEU A 99 12.61 -12.23 15.70
C LEU A 99 11.15 -11.80 15.52
N ARG A 100 10.25 -12.24 16.41
CA ARG A 100 8.84 -11.89 16.36
C ARG A 100 8.50 -10.87 17.46
N PHE A 101 8.00 -9.71 17.05
CA PHE A 101 7.53 -8.68 17.95
C PHE A 101 6.03 -8.80 18.17
N GLU A 102 5.65 -9.21 19.38
CA GLU A 102 4.26 -9.19 19.84
C GLU A 102 3.80 -7.75 20.11
N LEU A 103 2.77 -7.29 19.42
CA LEU A 103 2.15 -5.97 19.60
C LEU A 103 0.85 -6.08 20.41
N ALA A 104 0.95 -6.60 21.64
CA ALA A 104 -0.21 -6.88 22.51
C ALA A 104 -1.16 -5.67 22.71
N GLU A 105 -0.62 -4.44 22.69
CA GLU A 105 -1.41 -3.21 22.82
C GLU A 105 -2.29 -2.87 21.60
N LEU A 106 -2.18 -3.62 20.50
CA LEU A 106 -2.81 -3.31 19.21
C LEU A 106 -3.74 -4.43 18.70
N GLU A 107 -3.93 -5.51 19.47
CA GLU A 107 -4.64 -6.72 19.02
C GLU A 107 -4.19 -7.18 17.61
N ALA A 108 -2.94 -6.87 17.27
CA ALA A 108 -2.38 -7.07 15.96
C ALA A 108 -1.63 -8.40 15.91
N LYS A 109 -1.54 -8.98 14.71
CA LYS A 109 -0.66 -10.13 14.50
C LYS A 109 0.80 -9.75 14.82
N PRO A 110 1.62 -10.72 15.27
CA PRO A 110 3.02 -10.48 15.54
C PRO A 110 3.73 -9.97 14.27
N LEU A 111 4.66 -9.03 14.43
CA LEU A 111 5.50 -8.57 13.34
C LEU A 111 6.79 -9.38 13.29
N LEU A 112 7.07 -9.95 12.12
CA LEU A 112 8.32 -10.67 11.85
C LEU A 112 9.41 -9.67 11.46
N ALA A 113 10.50 -9.65 12.20
CA ALA A 113 11.75 -9.04 11.81
C ALA A 113 12.69 -10.11 11.25
N LEU A 114 13.36 -9.78 10.16
CA LEU A 114 14.33 -10.64 9.49
C LEU A 114 15.67 -9.93 9.45
N ARG A 115 16.74 -10.66 9.77
CA ARG A 115 18.11 -10.17 9.65
C ARG A 115 18.51 -10.20 8.18
N VAL A 116 18.80 -9.03 7.62
CA VAL A 116 19.36 -8.92 6.27
C VAL A 116 20.86 -9.16 6.35
N VAL A 117 21.32 -10.29 5.81
CA VAL A 117 22.75 -10.66 5.79
C VAL A 117 23.45 -10.18 4.53
N ARG A 118 22.74 -10.17 3.39
CA ARG A 118 23.24 -9.74 2.09
C ARG A 118 22.09 -9.16 1.28
N VAL A 119 22.39 -8.15 0.48
CA VAL A 119 21.50 -7.65 -0.57
C VAL A 119 22.14 -8.05 -1.90
N SER A 120 21.37 -8.65 -2.81
CA SER A 120 21.87 -8.99 -4.14
C SER A 120 22.23 -7.72 -4.92
N GLU A 121 23.34 -7.75 -5.65
CA GLU A 121 23.71 -6.69 -6.61
C GLU A 121 22.85 -6.76 -7.89
N GLN A 122 22.15 -7.87 -8.10
CA GLN A 122 21.28 -8.08 -9.25
C GLN A 122 19.85 -7.63 -8.94
N THR A 123 19.25 -6.89 -9.89
CA THR A 123 17.84 -6.50 -9.82
C THR A 123 16.98 -7.48 -10.62
N THR A 124 15.98 -8.06 -9.98
CA THR A 124 15.00 -8.95 -10.63
C THR A 124 13.66 -8.24 -10.79
N ALA A 125 13.09 -8.30 -12.00
CA ALA A 125 11.72 -7.86 -12.22
C ALA A 125 10.75 -8.87 -11.60
N ILE A 126 9.95 -8.42 -10.62
CA ILE A 126 8.90 -9.22 -9.99
C ILE A 126 7.51 -8.67 -10.30
N SER A 127 6.51 -9.54 -10.25
CA SER A 127 5.12 -9.10 -10.33
C SER A 127 4.73 -8.34 -9.06
N SER A 128 3.84 -7.35 -9.20
CA SER A 128 3.36 -6.54 -8.07
C SER A 128 2.69 -7.36 -6.96
N ASN A 129 2.17 -8.55 -7.28
CA ASN A 129 1.57 -9.48 -6.34
C ASN A 129 2.57 -10.34 -5.54
N GLN A 130 3.87 -10.28 -5.89
CA GLN A 130 4.98 -10.90 -5.17
C GLN A 130 5.68 -9.94 -4.22
N VAL A 131 5.40 -8.64 -4.33
CA VAL A 131 5.91 -7.63 -3.40
C VAL A 131 5.47 -7.98 -1.97
N ASN A 132 6.41 -7.93 -1.02
CA ASN A 132 6.24 -8.30 0.39
C ASN A 132 5.92 -9.79 0.63
N LYS A 133 6.20 -10.68 -0.32
CA LYS A 133 6.20 -12.13 -0.10
C LYS A 133 7.63 -12.64 -0.07
N LEU A 134 7.91 -13.54 0.87
CA LEU A 134 9.16 -14.31 0.86
C LEU A 134 9.09 -15.28 -0.32
N PHE A 135 10.16 -15.34 -1.11
CA PHE A 135 10.36 -16.31 -2.17
C PHE A 135 11.82 -16.73 -2.18
N GLU A 136 12.06 -17.99 -2.54
CA GLU A 136 13.41 -18.52 -2.66
C GLU A 136 14.04 -18.02 -3.97
N LEU A 137 15.29 -17.57 -3.90
CA LEU A 137 16.11 -17.34 -5.08
C LEU A 137 16.74 -18.67 -5.48
N GLU A 138 16.78 -18.99 -6.78
CA GLU A 138 17.28 -20.29 -7.26
C GLU A 138 18.74 -20.58 -6.84
N GLU A 139 19.52 -19.55 -6.49
CA GLU A 139 20.88 -19.68 -5.94
C GLU A 139 20.92 -20.41 -4.58
N ASP A 140 19.84 -20.40 -3.80
CA ASP A 140 19.80 -21.03 -2.47
C ASP A 140 19.60 -22.57 -2.53
N LYS A 141 19.33 -23.13 -3.72
CA LYS A 141 19.12 -24.58 -3.91
C LYS A 141 20.42 -25.39 -4.02
N TRP A 142 21.58 -24.74 -4.16
CA TRP A 142 22.86 -25.39 -4.42
C TRP A 142 23.78 -25.50 -3.18
N LEU A 143 23.31 -25.08 -2.01
CA LEU A 143 24.03 -25.19 -0.73
C LEU A 143 23.40 -26.23 0.23
N GLY A 144 22.59 -27.15 -0.30
CA GLY A 144 22.07 -28.32 0.43
C GLY A 144 23.05 -29.48 0.45
#